data_AF-A0A4R5H7D0-F1
#
_entry.id   AF-A0A4R5H7D0-F1
#
_cell.length_a   1.000
_cell.length_b   1.000
_cell.length_c   1.000
_cell.angle_alpha   90.00
_cell.angle_beta   90.00
_cell.angle_gamma   90.00
#
_symmetry.space_group_name_H-M   'P 1'
#
loop_
_entity.id
_entity.type
_entity.pdbx_description
1 polymer ?
#
loop_
_entity_poly.entity_id
_entity_poly.type
_entity_poly.pdbx_seq_one_letter_code
_entity_poly.pdbx_strand_id
1 'polypeptide(L)'
;MSNGFVYAKIYDCGIEELCKLTKKEILLFLYLATKAKMSNNELQLTKSEKERAARTIEVSVGSIGNYLSKLCKLNFMQNTGGGCYLLNPTFANRAKLKHVSVLSSQYYLIKQKSAQ
;
A
#
# COMPACT_ATOMS: atom_id res chain seq x y z
N MET A 1 26.85 -1.86 6.63
CA MET A 1 25.40 -1.72 6.41
C MET A 1 25.17 -1.82 4.91
N SER A 2 24.42 -2.82 4.43
CA SER A 2 24.14 -2.89 3.00
C SER A 2 23.27 -1.70 2.61
N ASN A 3 23.82 -0.80 1.79
CA ASN A 3 23.08 0.25 1.10
C ASN A 3 22.17 -0.41 0.07
N GLY A 4 21.08 -1.02 0.54
CA GLY A 4 20.05 -1.58 -0.33
C GLY A 4 19.29 -0.45 -0.98
N PHE A 5 19.20 -0.45 -2.31
CA PHE A 5 18.27 0.42 -3.03
C PHE A 5 16.85 0.23 -2.48
N VAL A 6 16.16 1.34 -2.22
CA VAL A 6 14.74 1.32 -1.86
C VAL A 6 13.95 1.25 -3.15
N TYR A 7 13.20 0.15 -3.34
CA TYR A 7 12.38 -0.06 -4.53
C TYR A 7 10.99 -0.59 -4.15
N ALA A 8 10.02 -0.34 -5.03
CA ALA A 8 8.69 -0.94 -4.98
C ALA A 8 8.56 -1.95 -6.11
N LYS A 9 8.02 -3.14 -5.82
CA LYS A 9 7.64 -4.11 -6.86
C LYS A 9 6.20 -3.83 -7.26
N ILE A 10 5.97 -3.61 -8.56
CA ILE A 10 4.65 -3.42 -9.16
C ILE A 10 4.45 -4.55 -10.16
N TYR A 11 3.27 -5.17 -10.17
CA TYR A 11 2.94 -6.26 -11.08
C TYR A 11 1.99 -5.78 -12.18
N ASP A 12 2.09 -6.41 -13.35
CA ASP A 12 1.44 -5.97 -14.61
C ASP A 12 -0.10 -5.97 -14.53
N CYS A 13 -0.68 -6.90 -13.77
CA CYS A 13 -2.11 -6.94 -13.45
C CYS A 13 -2.63 -5.69 -12.71
N GLY A 14 -1.73 -4.77 -12.35
CA GLY A 14 -2.04 -3.51 -11.70
C GLY A 14 -2.05 -2.27 -12.58
N ILE A 15 -1.58 -2.32 -13.83
CA ILE A 15 -1.33 -1.11 -14.61
C ILE A 15 -2.64 -0.36 -14.94
N GLU A 16 -3.68 -1.05 -15.39
CA GLU A 16 -4.98 -0.43 -15.70
C GLU A 16 -5.61 0.24 -14.47
N GLU A 17 -5.50 -0.39 -13.30
CA GLU A 17 -5.98 0.20 -12.06
C GLU A 17 -5.15 1.41 -11.64
N LEU A 18 -3.83 1.38 -11.87
CA LEU A 18 -2.94 2.51 -11.60
C LEU A 18 -3.30 3.72 -12.47
N CYS A 19 -3.78 3.50 -13.70
CA CYS A 19 -4.27 4.57 -14.57
C CYS A 19 -5.49 5.32 -14.01
N LYS A 20 -6.23 4.76 -13.05
CA LYS A 20 -7.36 5.44 -12.36
C LYS A 20 -6.89 6.41 -11.26
N LEU A 21 -5.59 6.42 -10.97
CA LEU A 21 -4.97 7.28 -9.98
C LEU A 21 -4.33 8.51 -10.63
N THR A 22 -4.37 9.64 -9.94
CA THR A 22 -3.58 10.83 -10.32
C THR A 22 -2.10 10.58 -10.06
N LYS A 23 -1.23 11.40 -10.68
CA LYS A 23 0.23 11.33 -10.44
C LYS A 23 0.59 11.32 -8.94
N LYS A 24 -0.04 12.16 -8.12
CA LYS A 24 0.25 12.25 -6.67
C LYS A 24 -0.27 11.01 -5.90
N GLU A 25 -1.39 10.43 -6.33
CA GLU A 25 -1.92 9.18 -5.76
C GLU A 25 -1.01 7.98 -6.09
N ILE A 26 -0.49 7.91 -7.33
CA ILE A 26 0.50 6.90 -7.73
C ILE A 26 1.77 7.06 -6.90
N LEU A 27 2.29 8.28 -6.76
CA LEU A 27 3.49 8.54 -5.94
C LEU A 27 3.28 8.13 -4.48
N LEU A 28 2.09 8.39 -3.91
CA LEU A 28 1.77 7.91 -2.57
C LEU A 28 1.80 6.37 -2.53
N PHE A 29 1.14 5.70 -3.46
CA PHE A 29 1.10 4.24 -3.51
C PHE A 29 2.50 3.64 -3.61
N LEU A 30 3.35 4.18 -4.48
CA LEU A 30 4.75 3.77 -4.62
C LEU A 30 5.53 3.98 -3.31
N TYR A 31 5.41 5.15 -2.69
CA TYR A 31 6.02 5.42 -1.39
C TYR A 31 5.59 4.39 -0.34
N LEU A 32 4.29 4.12 -0.22
CA LEU A 32 3.75 3.16 0.73
C LEU A 32 4.23 1.73 0.43
N ALA A 33 4.28 1.32 -0.83
CA ALA A 33 4.78 0.00 -1.23
C ALA A 33 6.22 -0.24 -0.76
N THR A 34 7.07 0.80 -0.70
CA THR A 34 8.42 0.69 -0.14
C THR A 34 8.45 0.51 1.38
N LYS A 35 7.41 0.96 2.09
CA LYS A 35 7.31 0.92 3.56
C LYS A 35 6.62 -0.34 4.09
N ALA A 36 6.02 -1.14 3.20
CA ALA A 36 5.34 -2.38 3.57
C ALA A 36 6.29 -3.33 4.31
N LYS A 37 5.80 -3.97 5.38
CA LYS A 37 6.54 -5.04 6.06
C LYS A 37 6.71 -6.21 5.10
N MET A 38 7.93 -6.75 5.04
CA MET A 38 8.24 -7.88 4.14
C MET A 38 7.53 -9.18 4.53
N SER A 39 7.17 -9.34 5.81
CA SER A 39 6.57 -10.56 6.35
C SER A 39 5.10 -10.72 5.97
N ASN A 40 4.33 -9.63 6.02
CA ASN A 40 2.88 -9.66 5.93
C ASN A 40 2.28 -8.56 5.03
N ASN A 41 3.10 -7.76 4.35
CA ASN A 41 2.65 -6.65 3.50
C ASN A 41 1.83 -5.56 4.23
N GLU A 42 1.94 -5.49 5.56
CA GLU A 42 1.27 -4.48 6.36
C GLU A 42 2.01 -3.13 6.38
N LEU A 43 1.24 -2.08 6.61
CA LEU A 43 1.66 -0.71 6.79
C LEU A 43 1.06 -0.16 8.08
N GLN A 44 1.89 0.39 8.95
CA GLN A 44 1.41 1.17 10.08
C GLN A 44 1.56 2.65 9.76
N LEU A 45 0.45 3.34 9.53
CA LEU A 45 0.43 4.77 9.18
C LEU A 45 0.06 5.62 10.39
N THR A 46 1.06 5.83 11.24
CA THR A 46 0.98 6.80 12.34
C THR A 46 0.82 8.23 11.80
N LYS A 47 0.45 9.19 12.67
CA LYS A 47 0.39 10.61 12.30
C LYS A 47 1.72 11.09 11.68
N SER A 48 2.84 10.73 12.31
CA SER A 48 4.19 11.08 11.83
C SER A 48 4.50 10.48 10.45
N GLU A 49 4.11 9.22 10.20
CA GLU A 49 4.30 8.62 8.87
C GLU A 49 3.44 9.28 7.78
N LYS A 50 2.22 9.69 8.11
CA LYS A 50 1.36 10.46 7.17
C LYS A 50 1.96 11.83 6.86
N GLU A 51 2.49 12.53 7.86
CA GLU A 51 3.20 13.79 7.67
C GLU A 51 4.47 13.62 6.82
N ARG A 52 5.23 12.55 7.04
CA ARG A 52 6.40 12.23 6.24
C ARG A 52 6.03 11.90 4.79
N ALA A 53 4.98 11.10 4.58
CA ALA A 53 4.46 10.82 3.25
C ALA A 53 4.04 12.11 2.53
N ALA A 54 3.27 12.96 3.21
CA ALA A 54 2.82 14.26 2.70
C ALA A 54 3.98 15.14 2.22
N ARG A 55 5.05 15.26 3.02
CA ARG A 55 6.27 15.98 2.63
C ARG A 55 6.97 15.32 1.45
N THR A 56 7.10 13.99 1.46
CA THR A 56 7.83 13.24 0.43
C THR A 56 7.20 13.38 -0.95
N ILE A 57 5.87 13.44 -1.02
CA ILE A 57 5.15 13.58 -2.30
C ILE A 57 4.64 15.01 -2.54
N GLU A 58 5.01 15.97 -1.68
CA GLU A 58 4.66 17.39 -1.77
C GLU A 58 3.15 17.66 -1.84
N VAL A 59 2.41 17.17 -0.84
CA VAL A 59 0.97 17.44 -0.68
C VAL A 59 0.63 17.80 0.75
N SER A 60 -0.59 18.29 0.98
CA SER A 60 -1.07 18.53 2.34
C SER A 60 -1.31 17.20 3.08
N VAL A 61 -1.18 17.21 4.42
CA VAL A 61 -1.48 16.03 5.25
C VAL A 61 -2.96 15.62 5.11
N GLY A 62 -3.86 16.58 4.90
CA GLY A 62 -5.29 16.30 4.65
C GLY A 62 -5.50 15.50 3.37
N SER A 63 -4.75 15.80 2.30
CA SER A 63 -4.80 15.07 1.03
C SER A 63 -4.44 13.59 1.18
N ILE A 64 -3.53 13.25 2.11
CA ILE A 64 -3.15 11.86 2.38
C ILE A 64 -4.35 11.02 2.80
N GLY A 65 -5.22 11.54 3.68
CA GLY A 65 -6.42 10.83 4.10
C GLY A 65 -7.35 10.50 2.93
N ASN A 66 -7.55 11.45 2.03
CA ASN A 66 -8.37 11.27 0.83
C ASN A 66 -7.75 10.25 -0.13
N TYR A 67 -6.44 10.31 -0.36
CA TYR A 67 -5.74 9.35 -1.21
C TYR A 67 -5.78 7.93 -0.64
N LEU A 68 -5.52 7.76 0.67
CA LEU A 68 -5.65 6.46 1.33
C LEU A 68 -7.07 5.90 1.19
N SER A 69 -8.08 6.75 1.36
CA SER A 69 -9.48 6.34 1.21
C SER A 69 -9.78 5.88 -0.23
N LYS A 70 -9.26 6.59 -1.23
CA LYS A 70 -9.40 6.20 -2.65
C LYS A 70 -8.64 4.91 -2.96
N LEU A 71 -7.42 4.73 -2.47
CA LEU A 71 -6.64 3.50 -2.64
C LEU A 71 -7.36 2.29 -2.04
N CYS A 72 -8.01 2.45 -0.88
CA CYS A 72 -8.87 1.41 -0.32
C CYS A 72 -10.08 1.09 -1.21
N LYS A 73 -10.80 2.12 -1.70
CA LYS A 73 -11.95 1.95 -2.61
C LYS A 73 -11.57 1.22 -3.91
N LEU A 74 -10.38 1.51 -4.44
CA LEU A 74 -9.82 0.88 -5.64
C LEU A 74 -9.06 -0.42 -5.35
N ASN A 75 -9.17 -0.97 -4.13
CA ASN A 75 -8.63 -2.27 -3.75
C ASN A 75 -7.09 -2.39 -3.82
N PHE A 76 -6.36 -1.28 -3.86
CA PHE A 76 -4.89 -1.28 -3.76
C PHE A 76 -4.41 -1.69 -2.36
N MET A 77 -5.23 -1.43 -1.35
CA MET A 77 -4.96 -1.75 0.04
C MET A 77 -6.27 -1.89 0.83
N GLN A 78 -6.18 -2.37 2.05
CA GLN A 78 -7.29 -2.42 2.99
C GLN A 78 -6.94 -1.70 4.27
N ASN A 79 -7.90 -0.99 4.84
CA ASN A 79 -7.78 -0.46 6.19
C ASN A 79 -8.24 -1.54 7.18
N THR A 80 -7.34 -1.99 8.05
CA THR A 80 -7.63 -3.01 9.07
C THR A 80 -7.93 -2.38 10.44
N GLY A 81 -8.02 -1.05 10.51
CA GLY A 81 -8.28 -0.29 11.74
C GLY A 81 -7.01 0.20 12.44
N GLY A 82 -7.15 1.13 13.39
CA GLY A 82 -6.02 1.63 14.20
C GLY A 82 -4.88 2.29 13.41
N GLY A 83 -5.14 2.74 12.19
CA GLY A 83 -4.09 3.25 11.28
C GLY A 83 -3.23 2.16 10.64
N CYS A 84 -3.61 0.89 10.78
CA CYS A 84 -3.01 -0.24 10.09
C CYS A 84 -3.69 -0.47 8.74
N TYR A 85 -2.89 -0.79 7.73
CA TYR A 85 -3.34 -1.10 6.40
C TYR A 85 -2.62 -2.33 5.86
N LEU A 86 -3.30 -3.11 5.04
CA LEU A 86 -2.73 -4.24 4.34
C LEU A 86 -2.66 -3.93 2.84
N LEU A 87 -1.46 -3.93 2.27
CA LEU A 87 -1.31 -3.75 0.82
C LEU A 87 -1.77 -5.00 0.10
N ASN A 88 -2.48 -4.79 -1.02
CA ASN A 88 -2.91 -5.89 -1.85
C ASN A 88 -1.70 -6.47 -2.62
N PRO A 89 -1.33 -7.74 -2.38
CA PRO A 89 -0.15 -8.34 -2.96
C PRO A 89 -0.23 -8.54 -4.47
N THR A 90 -1.44 -8.44 -5.06
CA THR A 90 -1.67 -8.45 -6.51
C THR A 90 -1.02 -7.24 -7.17
N PHE A 91 -1.09 -6.06 -6.54
CA PHE A 91 -0.54 -4.83 -7.12
C PHE A 91 0.91 -4.61 -6.70
N ALA A 92 1.21 -4.81 -5.41
CA ALA A 92 2.55 -4.62 -4.88
C ALA A 92 2.80 -5.48 -3.63
N ASN A 93 3.99 -6.08 -3.56
CA ASN A 93 4.45 -6.72 -2.32
C ASN A 93 5.97 -6.66 -2.19
N ARG A 94 6.46 -6.70 -0.94
CA ARG A 94 7.90 -6.78 -0.64
C ARG A 94 8.37 -8.18 -0.26
N ALA A 95 7.49 -9.17 -0.34
CA ALA A 95 7.80 -10.53 0.07
C ALA A 95 8.72 -11.25 -0.91
N LYS A 96 9.32 -12.35 -0.44
CA LYS A 96 9.97 -13.33 -1.31
C LYS A 96 8.89 -14.09 -2.07
N LEU A 97 9.18 -14.49 -3.32
CA LEU A 97 8.22 -15.13 -4.22
C LEU A 97 7.45 -16.29 -3.56
N LYS A 98 8.16 -17.14 -2.79
CA LYS A 98 7.59 -18.29 -2.06
C LYS A 98 6.49 -17.94 -1.04
N HIS A 99 6.36 -16.67 -0.65
CA HIS A 99 5.36 -16.22 0.33
C HIS A 99 4.19 -15.45 -0.30
N VAL A 100 4.21 -15.18 -1.61
CA VAL A 100 3.20 -14.36 -2.29
C VAL A 100 1.81 -15.03 -2.26
N SER A 101 1.75 -16.36 -2.41
CA SER A 101 0.49 -17.10 -2.33
C SER A 101 -0.17 -16.96 -0.96
N VAL A 102 0.61 -17.11 0.12
CA VAL A 102 0.14 -16.95 1.50
C VAL A 102 -0.39 -15.54 1.76
N LEU A 103 0.34 -14.51 1.30
CA LEU A 103 -0.10 -13.12 1.43
C LEU A 103 -1.40 -12.85 0.69
N SER A 104 -1.54 -13.42 -0.50
CA SER A 104 -2.75 -13.27 -1.31
C SER A 104 -3.94 -13.88 -0.58
N SER A 105 -3.81 -15.12 -0.10
CA SER A 105 -4.86 -15.78 0.69
C SER A 105 -5.24 -14.98 1.94
N GLN A 106 -4.26 -14.47 2.69
CA GLN A 106 -4.50 -13.63 3.87
C GLN A 106 -5.29 -12.36 3.53
N TYR A 107 -4.87 -11.65 2.47
CA TYR A 107 -5.54 -10.44 2.02
C TYR A 107 -7.01 -10.70 1.64
N TYR A 108 -7.28 -11.74 0.85
CA TYR A 108 -8.65 -12.05 0.43
C TYR A 108 -9.53 -12.58 1.56
N LEU A 109 -8.97 -13.31 2.54
CA LEU A 109 -9.70 -13.71 3.75
C LEU A 109 -10.13 -12.50 4.58
N ILE A 110 -9.24 -11.53 4.76
CA ILE A 110 -9.56 -10.28 5.47
C ILE A 110 -10.62 -9.48 4.70
N LYS A 111 -10.46 -9.38 3.36
CA LYS A 111 -11.45 -8.73 2.49
C LYS A 111 -12.86 -9.25 2.68
N GLN A 112 -13.02 -10.57 2.71
CA GLN A 112 -14.32 -11.21 2.86
C GLN A 112 -14.94 -10.92 4.21
N LYS A 113 -14.14 -10.94 5.29
CA LYS A 113 -14.61 -10.62 6.65
C LYS A 113 -15.05 -9.16 6.80
N SER A 114 -14.42 -8.23 6.08
CA SER A 114 -14.79 -6.80 6.13
C SER A 114 -16.01 -6.44 5.26
N ALA A 115 -16.52 -7.37 4.45
CA ALA A 115 -17.67 -7.16 3.58
C ALA A 115 -19.00 -7.70 4.17
N GLN A 116 -18.94 -8.36 5.34
CA GLN A 116 -20.08 -8.80 6.14
C GLN A 116 -20.42 -7.75 7.19
#